data_AF-A0AAD3TZQ7-F1
#
_entry.id   AF-A0AAD3TZQ7-F1
#
_cell.length_a   1.000
_cell.length_b   1.000
_cell.length_c   1.000
_cell.angle_alpha   90.00
_cell.angle_beta   90.00
_cell.angle_gamma   90.00
#
_symmetry.space_group_name_H-M   'P 1'
#
loop_
_entity.id
_entity.type
_entity.pdbx_description
1 polymer ?
#
loop_
_entity_poly.entity_id
_entity_poly.type
_entity_poly.pdbx_seq_one_letter_code
_entity_poly.pdbx_strand_id
1 'polypeptide(L)'
;MAVETLPTRDDFWDTIERAWSTIDDGGVRARLLSENAQERTAAAETLINNHTQSMQEALRAILREYNAPQLAAWDAHCERALYVLDREDVHEALDGSDDGFLYTRGFVVAAGRKHYEAVFAEPLKWGIMDAEEESMCYFACHLYNDLFGDWPPKTGISRESFSNKEGWP
;
A
#
# COMPACT_ATOMS: atom_id res chain seq x y z
N MET A 1 24.71 -22.93 8.01
CA MET A 1 23.39 -22.28 8.08
C MET A 1 23.33 -21.33 6.89
N ALA A 2 22.33 -21.47 6.02
CA ALA A 2 22.13 -20.46 4.97
C ALA A 2 21.78 -19.14 5.66
N VAL A 3 22.36 -18.03 5.21
CA VAL A 3 21.94 -16.70 5.65
C VAL A 3 20.54 -16.49 5.11
N GLU A 4 19.57 -16.36 6.00
CA GLU A 4 18.21 -16.02 5.62
C GLU A 4 18.19 -14.60 5.04
N THR A 5 17.81 -14.49 3.77
CA THR A 5 17.73 -13.19 3.10
C THR A 5 16.34 -12.62 3.30
N LEU A 6 16.26 -11.50 4.03
CA LEU A 6 15.01 -10.79 4.28
C LEU A 6 14.69 -9.85 3.09
N PRO A 7 13.39 -9.68 2.74
CA PRO A 7 12.96 -8.70 1.75
C PRO A 7 13.48 -7.30 2.05
N THR A 8 14.07 -6.68 1.05
CA THR A 8 14.42 -5.27 1.04
C THR A 8 13.20 -4.41 0.70
N ARG A 9 13.36 -3.09 0.75
CA ARG A 9 12.34 -2.15 0.28
C ARG A 9 12.03 -2.33 -1.21
N ASP A 10 13.03 -2.67 -2.03
CA ASP A 10 12.81 -2.92 -3.45
C ASP A 10 12.05 -4.24 -3.67
N ASP A 11 12.38 -5.30 -2.92
CA ASP A 11 11.64 -6.57 -2.96
C ASP A 11 10.16 -6.41 -2.56
N PHE A 12 9.88 -5.53 -1.60
CA PHE A 12 8.51 -5.17 -1.20
C PHE A 12 7.71 -4.61 -2.40
N TRP A 13 8.26 -3.60 -3.07
CA TRP A 13 7.61 -3.02 -4.25
C TRP A 13 7.52 -3.99 -5.42
N ASP A 14 8.60 -4.70 -5.72
CA ASP A 14 8.65 -5.68 -6.80
C ASP A 14 7.61 -6.78 -6.61
N THR A 15 7.29 -7.14 -5.37
CA THR A 15 6.23 -8.11 -5.07
C THR A 15 4.83 -7.58 -5.39
N ILE A 16 4.55 -6.30 -5.10
CA ILE A 16 3.31 -5.63 -5.51
C ILE A 16 3.23 -5.53 -7.05
N GLU A 17 4.34 -5.14 -7.70
CA GLU A 17 4.40 -5.05 -9.17
C GLU A 17 4.20 -6.42 -9.84
N ARG A 18 4.76 -7.48 -9.26
CA ARG A 18 4.53 -8.85 -9.72
C ARG A 18 3.07 -9.26 -9.56
N ALA A 19 2.41 -8.92 -8.45
CA ALA A 19 0.99 -9.20 -8.29
C ALA A 19 0.17 -8.53 -9.40
N TRP A 20 0.39 -7.24 -9.65
CA TRP A 20 -0.26 -6.54 -10.76
C TRP A 20 0.05 -7.15 -12.13
N SER A 21 1.27 -7.65 -12.37
CA SER A 21 1.65 -8.25 -13.66
C SER A 21 0.89 -9.55 -13.98
N THR A 22 0.23 -10.16 -13.00
CA THR A 22 -0.58 -11.37 -13.19
C THR A 22 -2.05 -11.09 -13.54
N ILE A 23 -2.48 -9.83 -13.49
CA ILE A 23 -3.84 -9.43 -13.81
C ILE A 23 -3.85 -8.47 -15.02
N ASP A 24 -4.86 -8.58 -15.86
CA ASP A 24 -5.11 -7.62 -16.93
C ASP A 24 -6.01 -6.52 -16.39
N ASP A 25 -5.43 -5.34 -16.17
CA ASP A 25 -6.14 -4.15 -15.70
C ASP A 25 -6.59 -3.24 -16.85
N GLY A 26 -6.41 -3.64 -18.11
CA GLY A 26 -6.70 -2.81 -19.28
C GLY A 26 -5.90 -1.48 -19.33
N GLY A 27 -4.77 -1.42 -18.61
CA GLY A 27 -3.97 -0.20 -18.44
C GLY A 27 -4.61 0.85 -17.54
N VAL A 28 -5.66 0.51 -16.78
CA VAL A 28 -6.33 1.43 -15.86
C VAL A 28 -5.37 1.95 -14.79
N ARG A 29 -4.50 1.11 -14.23
CA ARG A 29 -3.54 1.51 -13.20
C ARG A 29 -2.55 2.56 -13.69
N ALA A 30 -2.14 2.48 -14.96
CA ALA A 30 -1.26 3.49 -15.55
C ALA A 30 -1.91 4.90 -15.59
N ARG A 31 -3.25 4.96 -15.67
CA ARG A 31 -4.00 6.22 -15.72
C ARG A 31 -4.04 6.96 -14.38
N LEU A 32 -3.63 6.32 -13.27
CA LEU A 32 -3.37 7.02 -12.00
C LEU A 32 -2.30 8.11 -12.13
N LEU A 33 -1.47 8.06 -13.18
CA LEU A 33 -0.47 9.08 -13.50
C LEU A 33 -0.86 9.94 -14.70
N SER A 34 -2.15 9.94 -15.09
CA SER A 34 -2.64 10.89 -16.09
C SER A 34 -2.56 12.32 -15.55
N GLU A 35 -2.17 13.27 -16.39
CA GLU A 35 -2.24 14.70 -16.06
C GLU A 35 -3.70 15.18 -15.91
N ASN A 36 -4.68 14.43 -16.44
CA ASN A 36 -6.09 14.71 -16.28
C ASN A 36 -6.61 14.17 -14.94
N ALA A 37 -7.04 15.07 -14.04
CA ALA A 37 -7.53 14.70 -12.71
C ALA A 37 -8.79 13.81 -12.75
N GLN A 38 -9.73 14.09 -13.66
CA GLN A 38 -10.94 13.26 -13.80
C GLN A 38 -10.61 11.85 -14.26
N GLU A 39 -9.57 11.69 -15.10
CA GLU A 39 -9.10 10.36 -15.52
C GLU A 39 -8.46 9.59 -14.36
N ARG A 40 -7.68 10.27 -13.50
CA ARG A 40 -7.11 9.67 -12.29
C ARG A 40 -8.21 9.16 -11.34
N THR A 41 -9.21 9.99 -11.05
CA THR A 41 -10.33 9.60 -10.18
C THR A 41 -11.11 8.41 -10.75
N ALA A 42 -11.48 8.46 -12.03
CA ALA A 42 -12.17 7.34 -12.68
C ALA A 42 -11.32 6.06 -12.72
N ALA A 43 -10.01 6.19 -12.84
CA ALA A 43 -9.10 5.05 -12.76
C ALA A 43 -9.07 4.44 -11.36
N ALA A 44 -8.96 5.25 -10.30
CA ALA A 44 -9.01 4.76 -8.93
C ALA A 44 -10.32 4.03 -8.61
N GLU A 45 -11.46 4.61 -8.97
CA GLU A 45 -12.77 3.96 -8.82
C GLU A 45 -12.83 2.62 -9.56
N THR A 46 -12.30 2.55 -10.78
CA THR A 46 -12.28 1.31 -11.57
C THR A 46 -11.36 0.26 -10.97
N LEU A 47 -10.22 0.66 -10.39
CA LEU A 47 -9.32 -0.27 -9.70
C LEU A 47 -9.98 -0.84 -8.45
N ILE A 48 -10.52 0.02 -7.58
CA ILE A 48 -11.16 -0.38 -6.32
C ILE A 48 -12.32 -1.33 -6.58
N ASN A 49 -13.18 -1.02 -7.55
CA ASN A 49 -14.37 -1.83 -7.80
C ASN A 49 -14.08 -3.15 -8.53
N ASN A 50 -13.05 -3.19 -9.39
CA ASN A 50 -12.90 -4.29 -10.36
C ASN A 50 -11.56 -5.05 -10.29
N HIS A 51 -10.52 -4.50 -9.65
CA HIS A 51 -9.16 -5.03 -9.76
C HIS A 51 -8.42 -5.24 -8.44
N THR A 52 -8.69 -4.46 -7.38
CA THR A 52 -7.92 -4.56 -6.13
C THR A 52 -8.06 -5.93 -5.49
N GLN A 53 -9.26 -6.54 -5.52
CA GLN A 53 -9.45 -7.92 -5.04
C GLN A 53 -8.54 -8.91 -5.78
N SER A 54 -8.55 -8.91 -7.11
CA SER A 54 -7.72 -9.84 -7.89
C SER A 54 -6.22 -9.58 -7.70
N MET A 55 -5.81 -8.32 -7.56
CA MET A 55 -4.44 -7.98 -7.21
C MET A 55 -4.05 -8.54 -5.83
N GLN A 56 -4.91 -8.38 -4.83
CA GLN A 56 -4.67 -8.90 -3.49
C GLN A 56 -4.61 -10.43 -3.45
N GLU A 57 -5.43 -11.12 -4.23
CA GLU A 57 -5.38 -12.57 -4.38
C GLU A 57 -4.03 -13.02 -4.97
N ALA A 58 -3.55 -12.32 -6.01
CA ALA A 58 -2.23 -12.56 -6.60
C ALA A 58 -1.10 -12.27 -5.62
N LEU A 59 -1.18 -11.16 -4.88
CA LEU A 59 -0.22 -10.79 -3.86
C LEU A 59 -0.17 -11.84 -2.74
N ARG A 60 -1.34 -12.34 -2.32
CA ARG A 60 -1.45 -13.40 -1.32
C ARG A 60 -0.78 -14.69 -1.79
N ALA A 61 -0.94 -15.04 -3.06
CA ALA A 61 -0.28 -16.21 -3.63
C ALA A 61 1.25 -16.08 -3.60
N ILE A 62 1.79 -14.90 -3.87
CA ILE A 62 3.24 -14.66 -3.80
C ILE A 62 3.74 -14.72 -2.35
N LEU A 63 3.06 -14.03 -1.42
CA LEU A 63 3.50 -13.93 -0.03
C LEU A 63 3.31 -15.21 0.78
N ARG A 64 2.46 -16.15 0.35
CA ARG A 64 2.35 -17.48 0.97
C ARG A 64 3.62 -18.31 0.89
N GLU A 65 4.51 -18.02 -0.06
CA GLU A 65 5.81 -18.68 -0.18
C GLU A 65 6.84 -18.12 0.81
N TYR A 66 6.53 -17.01 1.49
CA TYR A 66 7.42 -16.42 2.49
C TYR A 66 7.31 -17.19 3.81
N ASN A 67 8.45 -17.38 4.46
CA ASN A 67 8.46 -17.81 5.85
C ASN A 67 8.15 -16.65 6.80
N ALA A 68 8.05 -16.93 8.10
CA ALA A 68 7.70 -15.92 9.09
C ALA A 68 8.65 -14.70 9.09
N PRO A 69 9.99 -14.84 9.17
CA PRO A 69 10.89 -13.68 9.09
C PRO A 69 10.72 -12.84 7.82
N GLN A 70 10.54 -13.49 6.66
CA GLN A 70 10.36 -12.78 5.39
C GLN A 70 9.03 -12.03 5.35
N LEU A 71 7.92 -12.65 5.78
CA LEU A 71 6.61 -11.99 5.79
C LEU A 71 6.54 -10.85 6.80
N ALA A 72 7.17 -11.00 7.98
CA ALA A 72 7.30 -9.93 8.96
C ALA A 72 8.12 -8.74 8.41
N ALA A 73 9.23 -9.01 7.71
CA ALA A 73 10.02 -7.97 7.07
C ALA A 73 9.24 -7.26 5.95
N TRP A 74 8.43 -7.99 5.18
CA TRP A 74 7.55 -7.39 4.18
C TRP A 74 6.48 -6.49 4.82
N ASP A 75 5.82 -6.95 5.90
CA ASP A 75 4.84 -6.14 6.66
C ASP A 75 5.48 -4.85 7.22
N ALA A 76 6.72 -4.95 7.73
CA ALA A 76 7.45 -3.78 8.22
C ALA A 76 7.73 -2.72 7.12
N HIS A 77 7.94 -3.15 5.86
CA HIS A 77 8.06 -2.20 4.73
C HIS A 77 6.71 -1.58 4.36
N CYS A 78 5.62 -2.35 4.41
CA CYS A 78 4.27 -1.82 4.23
C CYS A 78 3.93 -0.77 5.30
N GLU A 79 4.14 -1.11 6.57
CA GLU A 79 3.93 -0.20 7.70
C GLU A 79 4.78 1.07 7.58
N ARG A 80 6.06 0.93 7.17
CA ARG A 80 6.91 2.08 6.90
C ARG A 80 6.39 2.96 5.77
N ALA A 81 5.88 2.36 4.68
CA ALA A 81 5.34 3.11 3.56
C ALA A 81 4.11 3.94 3.97
N LEU A 82 3.20 3.35 4.77
CA LEU A 82 2.02 4.01 5.33
C LEU A 82 2.41 5.11 6.33
N TYR A 83 3.34 4.83 7.23
CA TYR A 83 3.86 5.79 8.22
C TYR A 83 4.51 7.01 7.56
N VAL A 84 5.25 6.83 6.46
CA VAL A 84 5.91 7.94 5.75
C VAL A 84 4.91 8.87 5.04
N LEU A 85 3.76 8.34 4.63
CA LEU A 85 2.65 9.12 4.07
C LEU A 85 1.75 9.75 5.15
N ASP A 86 1.93 9.41 6.42
CA ASP A 86 1.22 10.04 7.53
C ASP A 86 1.78 11.46 7.76
N ARG A 87 1.23 12.43 7.04
CA ARG A 87 1.64 13.84 7.06
C ARG A 87 0.50 14.76 6.63
N GLU A 88 0.57 16.02 7.04
CA GLU A 88 -0.48 17.02 6.86
C GLU A 88 -0.84 17.31 5.39
N ASP A 89 0.14 17.51 4.50
CA ASP A 89 -0.09 17.79 3.07
C ASP A 89 -0.66 16.58 2.30
N VAL A 90 -0.29 15.37 2.69
CA VAL A 90 -0.88 14.13 2.16
C VAL A 90 -2.30 13.95 2.69
N HIS A 91 -2.54 14.28 3.95
CA HIS A 91 -3.89 14.31 4.51
C HIS A 91 -4.78 15.29 3.76
N GLU A 92 -4.34 16.52 3.50
CA GLU A 92 -5.08 17.49 2.68
C GLU A 92 -5.44 16.96 1.28
N ALA A 93 -4.56 16.14 0.68
CA ALA A 93 -4.76 15.58 -0.65
C ALA A 93 -5.66 14.33 -0.70
N LEU A 94 -5.72 13.57 0.40
CA LEU A 94 -6.34 12.24 0.45
C LEU A 94 -7.62 12.20 1.29
N ASP A 95 -7.73 13.05 2.30
CA ASP A 95 -8.78 12.95 3.31
C ASP A 95 -10.14 13.48 2.85
N GLY A 96 -11.16 12.68 3.10
CA GLY A 96 -12.58 13.05 3.04
C GLY A 96 -13.41 12.50 4.20
N SER A 97 -12.84 11.72 5.15
CA SER A 97 -13.53 11.15 6.32
C SER A 97 -12.59 10.75 7.48
N ASP A 98 -13.11 10.74 8.73
CA ASP A 98 -12.31 10.57 9.97
C ASP A 98 -11.33 9.36 10.00
N ASP A 99 -11.70 8.21 9.41
CA ASP A 99 -10.82 7.02 9.27
C ASP A 99 -10.33 6.79 7.82
N GLY A 100 -10.88 7.51 6.85
CA GLY A 100 -10.60 7.35 5.42
C GLY A 100 -9.14 7.60 5.08
N PHE A 101 -8.47 8.50 5.81
CA PHE A 101 -7.06 8.82 5.55
C PHE A 101 -6.11 7.60 5.62
N LEU A 102 -6.32 6.67 6.57
CA LEU A 102 -5.52 5.45 6.62
C LEU A 102 -5.78 4.59 5.38
N TYR A 103 -7.05 4.41 5.02
CA TYR A 103 -7.44 3.53 3.93
C TYR A 103 -7.05 4.08 2.57
N THR A 104 -7.07 5.41 2.39
CA THR A 104 -6.54 6.04 1.19
C THR A 104 -5.04 5.88 1.06
N ARG A 105 -4.27 5.93 2.17
CA ARG A 105 -2.85 5.55 2.15
C ARG A 105 -2.67 4.06 1.79
N GLY A 106 -3.57 3.19 2.27
CA GLY A 106 -3.65 1.79 1.86
C GLY A 106 -3.76 1.62 0.34
N PHE A 107 -4.65 2.38 -0.31
CA PHE A 107 -4.79 2.38 -1.76
C PHE A 107 -3.53 2.88 -2.47
N VAL A 108 -2.93 3.97 -1.99
CA VAL A 108 -1.70 4.52 -2.58
C VAL A 108 -0.57 3.48 -2.58
N VAL A 109 -0.45 2.69 -1.51
CA VAL A 109 0.51 1.57 -1.45
C VAL A 109 0.08 0.42 -2.39
N ALA A 110 -1.20 0.03 -2.37
CA ALA A 110 -1.74 -1.05 -3.21
C ALA A 110 -1.55 -0.77 -4.72
N ALA A 111 -1.68 0.49 -5.14
CA ALA A 111 -1.47 0.95 -6.51
C ALA A 111 -0.02 0.80 -6.99
N GLY A 112 0.92 0.52 -6.08
CA GLY A 112 2.31 0.21 -6.39
C GLY A 112 3.22 1.43 -6.44
N ARG A 113 4.49 1.16 -6.75
CA ARG A 113 5.61 2.06 -6.45
C ARG A 113 5.49 3.42 -7.13
N LYS A 114 5.09 3.45 -8.40
CA LYS A 114 5.06 4.69 -9.18
C LYS A 114 4.01 5.67 -8.68
N HIS A 115 2.82 5.19 -8.31
CA HIS A 115 1.78 6.04 -7.76
C HIS A 115 2.17 6.51 -6.35
N TYR A 116 2.70 5.61 -5.52
CA TYR A 116 3.24 5.96 -4.21
C TYR A 116 4.29 7.07 -4.28
N GLU A 117 5.29 6.93 -5.16
CA GLU A 117 6.35 7.93 -5.32
C GLU A 117 5.83 9.27 -5.84
N ALA A 118 4.81 9.26 -6.72
CA ALA A 118 4.16 10.48 -7.20
C ALA A 118 3.40 11.19 -6.08
N VAL A 119 2.58 10.48 -5.30
CA VAL A 119 1.86 11.03 -4.15
C VAL A 119 2.83 11.52 -3.09
N PHE A 120 3.89 10.78 -2.79
CA PHE A 120 4.91 11.20 -1.83
C PHE A 120 5.59 12.52 -2.21
N ALA A 121 5.81 12.76 -3.51
CA ALA A 121 6.51 13.94 -4.02
C ALA A 121 5.59 15.16 -4.17
N GLU A 122 4.38 14.98 -4.69
CA GLU A 122 3.42 16.07 -4.93
C GLU A 122 1.99 15.62 -4.56
N PRO A 123 1.64 15.55 -3.26
CA PRO A 123 0.37 14.97 -2.81
C PRO A 123 -0.85 15.67 -3.41
N LEU A 124 -0.90 16.99 -3.40
CA LEU A 124 -2.04 17.76 -3.96
C LEU A 124 -2.26 17.55 -5.47
N LYS A 125 -1.23 17.09 -6.20
CA LYS A 125 -1.34 16.78 -7.62
C LYS A 125 -1.80 15.34 -7.83
N TRP A 126 -1.19 14.39 -7.14
CA TRP A 126 -1.32 12.97 -7.44
C TRP A 126 -2.22 12.20 -6.48
N GLY A 127 -2.55 12.78 -5.33
CA GLY A 127 -3.52 12.24 -4.37
C GLY A 127 -4.91 12.16 -4.98
N ILE A 128 -5.63 11.13 -4.57
CA ILE A 128 -7.01 10.89 -5.00
C ILE A 128 -7.82 10.72 -3.73
N MET A 129 -8.62 11.73 -3.42
CA MET A 129 -9.51 11.76 -2.27
C MET A 129 -10.47 10.57 -2.28
N ASP A 130 -10.73 9.98 -1.11
CA ASP A 130 -11.67 8.86 -0.88
C ASP A 130 -11.37 7.58 -1.69
N ALA A 131 -10.17 7.44 -2.26
CA ALA A 131 -9.74 6.19 -2.89
C ALA A 131 -9.30 5.19 -1.80
N GLU A 132 -10.25 4.53 -1.14
CA GLU A 132 -9.97 3.69 0.03
C GLU A 132 -9.61 2.23 -0.33
N GLU A 133 -8.62 1.67 0.37
CA GLU A 133 -8.30 0.24 0.38
C GLU A 133 -7.78 -0.18 1.77
N GLU A 134 -8.70 -0.36 2.71
CA GLU A 134 -8.40 -0.75 4.10
C GLU A 134 -7.57 -2.04 4.16
N SER A 135 -7.91 -3.04 3.34
CA SER A 135 -7.31 -4.37 3.45
C SER A 135 -5.79 -4.33 3.26
N MET A 136 -5.28 -3.42 2.44
CA MET A 136 -3.84 -3.26 2.19
C MET A 136 -3.09 -2.82 3.46
N CYS A 137 -3.74 -2.04 4.34
CA CYS A 137 -3.15 -1.55 5.58
C CYS A 137 -2.75 -2.69 6.53
N TYR A 138 -3.52 -3.77 6.52
CA TYR A 138 -3.36 -4.91 7.42
C TYR A 138 -3.09 -6.23 6.68
N PHE A 139 -2.81 -6.17 5.38
CA PHE A 139 -2.75 -7.34 4.50
C PHE A 139 -1.76 -8.40 5.00
N ALA A 140 -0.50 -8.00 5.21
CA ALA A 140 0.54 -8.94 5.59
C ALA A 140 0.47 -9.35 7.06
N CYS A 141 0.07 -8.46 7.97
CA CYS A 141 -0.11 -8.86 9.37
C CYS A 141 -1.25 -9.88 9.53
N HIS A 142 -2.36 -9.74 8.79
CA HIS A 142 -3.40 -10.76 8.76
C HIS A 142 -2.93 -12.06 8.11
N LEU A 143 -2.23 -11.99 6.97
CA LEU A 143 -1.65 -13.19 6.35
C LEU A 143 -0.66 -13.91 7.27
N TYR A 144 0.14 -13.15 8.02
CA TYR A 144 1.09 -13.69 9.00
C TYR A 144 0.34 -14.44 10.11
N ASN A 145 -0.73 -13.86 10.65
CA ASN A 145 -1.59 -14.54 11.62
C ASN A 145 -2.25 -15.80 11.05
N ASP A 146 -2.73 -15.74 9.81
CA ASP A 146 -3.34 -16.89 9.14
C ASP A 146 -2.35 -18.06 8.95
N LEU A 147 -1.07 -17.77 8.68
CA LEU A 147 -0.05 -18.78 8.39
C LEU A 147 0.69 -19.29 9.63
N PHE A 148 0.88 -18.43 10.64
CA PHE A 148 1.77 -18.72 11.77
C PHE A 148 1.08 -18.64 13.14
N GLY A 149 -0.18 -18.19 13.20
CA GLY A 149 -0.99 -18.16 14.43
C GLY A 149 -0.54 -17.11 15.45
N ASP A 150 0.19 -16.08 15.02
CA ASP A 150 0.64 -14.95 15.85
C ASP A 150 0.70 -13.67 15.01
N TRP A 151 1.13 -12.54 15.56
CA TRP A 151 1.33 -11.28 14.84
C TRP A 151 2.81 -11.01 14.55
N PRO A 152 3.14 -10.28 13.47
CA PRO A 152 4.53 -9.92 13.21
C PRO A 152 5.11 -9.07 14.36
N PRO A 153 6.44 -9.15 14.61
CA PRO A 153 7.10 -8.35 15.63
C PRO A 153 6.87 -6.84 15.42
N LYS A 154 6.69 -6.11 16.52
CA LYS A 154 6.53 -4.64 16.48
C LYS A 154 7.79 -3.98 15.93
N THR A 155 7.61 -3.02 15.02
CA THR A 155 8.70 -2.24 14.41
C THR A 155 9.07 -0.98 15.20
N GLY A 156 8.18 -0.54 16.10
CA GLY A 156 8.32 0.71 16.85
C GLY A 156 7.70 1.94 16.16
N ILE A 157 7.16 1.79 14.94
CA ILE A 157 6.25 2.75 14.31
C ILE A 157 4.83 2.18 14.27
N SER A 158 3.88 2.97 13.79
CA SER A 158 2.49 2.56 13.62
C SER A 158 2.02 2.96 12.22
N ARG A 159 1.14 2.16 11.62
CA ARG A 159 0.47 2.53 10.35
C ARG A 159 -0.67 3.52 10.55
N GLU A 160 -1.25 3.52 11.75
CA GLU A 160 -2.37 4.39 12.15
C GLU A 160 -2.09 5.87 11.87
N SER A 161 -3.14 6.61 11.52
CA SER A 161 -3.08 8.05 11.29
C SER A 161 -2.55 8.83 12.50
N PHE A 162 -1.88 9.95 12.24
CA PHE A 162 -1.31 10.85 13.25
C PHE A 162 -0.22 10.23 14.15
N SER A 163 0.34 9.09 13.76
CA SER A 163 1.41 8.41 14.49
C SER A 163 2.81 8.91 14.12
N ASN A 164 2.99 9.44 12.90
CA ASN A 164 4.20 10.12 12.46
C ASN A 164 4.20 11.58 12.90
N LYS A 165 4.53 11.83 14.17
CA LYS A 165 4.54 13.18 14.75
C LYS A 165 5.36 14.22 13.97
N GLU A 166 6.38 13.80 13.22
CA GLU A 166 7.19 14.71 12.39
C GLU A 166 6.45 15.18 11.13
N GLY A 167 5.43 14.43 10.68
CA GLY A 167 4.57 14.80 9.55
C GLY A 167 3.44 15.77 9.89
N TRP A 168 3.29 16.15 11.17
CA TRP A 168 2.18 16.96 11.69
C TRP A 168 2.71 18.15 12.51
N PRO A 169 3.23 19.20 11.84
CA PRO A 169 3.87 20.35 12.49
C PRO A 169 2.90 21.32 13.21
#